data_AF-A0A933TYM0-F1
#
_entry.id   AF-A0A933TYM0-F1
#
_cell.length_a   1.000
_cell.length_b   1.000
_cell.length_c   1.000
_cell.angle_alpha   90.00
_cell.angle_beta   90.00
_cell.angle_gamma   90.00
#
_symmetry.space_group_name_H-M   'P 1'
#
loop_
_entity.id
_entity.type
_entity.pdbx_description
1 polymer ?
#
loop_
_entity_poly.entity_id
_entity_poly.type
_entity_poly.pdbx_seq_one_letter_code
_entity_poly.pdbx_strand_id
1 'polypeptide(L)'
;MDVSTPNKELVEELVRRHQDGVRGFLLYQGAPPHLVDDLVQETFLAFLAARFDERSETATSAFLRTIARHLFLKTMERERRAPVLMDEDAAEAAWVEFERDDGGTSYLAAMRDCLARLRGRALEVVLLRYKDGLRRTAIGERLGLSESGVKALLIRARAALRECVERGLA
;
A
#
# COMPACT_ATOMS: atom_id res chain seq x y z
N MET A 1 36.56 -17.01 -0.18
CA MET A 1 35.78 -16.07 0.66
C MET A 1 34.37 -16.62 0.70
N ASP A 2 34.01 -17.20 1.84
CA ASP A 2 32.81 -18.00 2.02
C ASP A 2 31.57 -17.10 1.88
N VAL A 3 30.79 -17.29 0.82
CA VAL A 3 29.51 -16.59 0.63
C VAL A 3 28.48 -17.38 1.42
N SER A 4 28.51 -17.22 2.75
CA SER A 4 27.51 -17.81 3.63
C SER A 4 26.13 -17.37 3.13
N THR A 5 25.33 -18.34 2.69
CA THR A 5 23.93 -18.12 2.36
C THR A 5 23.27 -17.55 3.61
N PRO A 6 22.54 -16.42 3.54
CA PRO A 6 21.90 -15.86 4.72
C PRO A 6 21.02 -16.94 5.36
N ASN A 7 21.13 -17.10 6.68
CA ASN A 7 20.39 -18.14 7.41
C ASN A 7 18.90 -18.00 7.08
N LYS A 8 18.34 -19.04 6.47
CA LYS A 8 16.97 -19.06 5.96
C LYS A 8 15.95 -18.66 7.03
N GLU A 9 16.14 -19.09 8.27
CA GLU A 9 15.23 -18.77 9.38
C GLU A 9 15.26 -17.28 9.75
N LEU A 10 16.45 -16.66 9.72
CA LEU A 10 16.60 -15.22 9.96
C LEU A 10 15.95 -14.42 8.83
N VAL A 11 16.10 -14.86 7.58
CA VAL A 11 15.44 -14.22 6.43
C VAL A 11 13.93 -14.32 6.53
N GLU A 12 13.39 -15.49 6.86
CA GLU A 12 11.95 -15.68 7.02
C GLU A 12 11.37 -14.81 8.14
N GLU A 13 12.08 -14.68 9.26
CA GLU A 13 11.70 -13.80 10.37
C GLU A 13 11.69 -12.33 9.96
N LEU A 14 12.76 -11.85 9.31
CA LEU A 14 12.88 -10.49 8.80
C LEU A 14 11.73 -10.15 7.84
N VAL A 15 11.46 -11.04 6.87
CA VAL A 15 10.37 -10.85 5.90
C VAL A 15 9.03 -10.80 6.62
N ARG A 16 8.76 -11.75 7.52
CA ARG A 16 7.48 -11.81 8.23
C ARG A 16 7.21 -10.53 9.03
N ARG A 17 8.25 -9.99 9.67
CA ARG A 17 8.17 -8.78 10.49
C ARG A 17 7.89 -7.52 9.68
N HIS A 18 8.49 -7.39 8.49
CA HIS A 18 8.48 -6.11 7.76
C HIS A 18 7.62 -6.10 6.49
N GLN A 19 7.19 -7.25 5.96
CA GLN A 19 6.51 -7.32 4.65
C GLN A 19 5.23 -6.48 4.59
N ASP A 20 4.44 -6.45 5.66
CA ASP A 20 3.17 -5.73 5.69
C ASP A 20 3.39 -4.22 5.75
N GLY A 21 4.43 -3.76 6.46
CA GLY A 21 4.85 -2.37 6.48
C GLY A 21 5.32 -1.89 5.11
N VAL A 22 6.15 -2.67 4.42
CA VAL A 22 6.63 -2.35 3.06
C VAL A 22 5.46 -2.32 2.06
N ARG A 23 4.57 -3.32 2.12
CA ARG A 23 3.35 -3.38 1.31
C ARG A 23 2.47 -2.15 1.53
N GLY A 24 2.21 -1.82 2.78
CA GLY A 24 1.38 -0.67 3.17
C GLY A 24 1.97 0.64 2.66
N PHE A 25 3.28 0.83 2.83
CA PHE A 25 4.00 2.00 2.36
C PHE A 25 3.92 2.15 0.83
N LEU A 26 4.11 1.05 0.07
CA LEU A 26 3.98 1.07 -1.39
C LEU A 26 2.56 1.44 -1.84
N LEU A 27 1.54 0.90 -1.19
CA LEU A 27 0.14 1.24 -1.46
C LEU A 27 -0.16 2.72 -1.13
N TYR A 28 0.38 3.23 -0.02
CA TYR A 28 0.28 4.64 0.36
C TYR A 28 0.93 5.56 -0.68
N GLN A 29 2.11 5.19 -1.20
CA GLN A 29 2.79 5.87 -2.31
C GLN A 29 2.04 5.79 -3.65
N GLY A 30 0.96 5.01 -3.73
CA GLY A 30 0.12 4.88 -4.92
C GLY A 30 0.59 3.81 -5.91
N ALA A 31 1.37 2.82 -5.45
CA ALA A 31 1.75 1.69 -6.27
C ALA A 31 0.51 0.94 -6.81
N PRO A 32 0.46 0.59 -8.10
CA PRO A 32 -0.62 -0.22 -8.65
C PRO A 32 -0.70 -1.58 -7.94
N PRO A 33 -1.89 -2.06 -7.53
CA PRO A 33 -2.03 -3.28 -6.73
C PRO A 33 -1.34 -4.52 -7.31
N HIS A 34 -1.34 -4.67 -8.64
CA HIS A 34 -0.72 -5.79 -9.35
C HIS A 34 0.82 -5.77 -9.33
N LEU A 35 1.45 -4.66 -8.95
CA LEU A 35 2.91 -4.54 -8.84
C LEU A 35 3.40 -4.63 -7.40
N VAL A 36 2.51 -4.55 -6.41
CA VAL A 36 2.90 -4.43 -5.01
C VAL A 36 3.64 -5.69 -4.52
N ASP A 37 3.13 -6.87 -4.83
CA ASP A 37 3.77 -8.13 -4.40
C ASP A 37 5.18 -8.29 -4.96
N ASP A 38 5.36 -7.97 -6.25
CA ASP A 38 6.66 -8.01 -6.93
C ASP A 38 7.62 -6.97 -6.34
N LEU A 39 7.16 -5.74 -6.11
CA LEU A 39 7.97 -4.68 -5.51
C LEU A 39 8.37 -5.02 -4.07
N VAL A 40 7.49 -5.63 -3.27
CA VAL A 40 7.81 -6.13 -1.93
C VAL A 40 8.92 -7.19 -2.02
N GLN A 41 8.78 -8.17 -2.92
CA GLN A 41 9.79 -9.21 -3.10
C GLN A 41 11.15 -8.63 -3.53
N GLU A 42 11.16 -7.77 -4.56
CA GLU A 42 12.37 -7.11 -5.03
C GLU A 42 13.03 -6.25 -3.93
N THR A 43 12.23 -5.63 -3.06
CA THR A 43 12.73 -4.85 -1.92
C THR A 43 13.56 -5.73 -0.97
N PHE A 44 13.02 -6.88 -0.55
CA PHE A 44 13.76 -7.78 0.34
C PHE A 44 14.97 -8.42 -0.35
N LEU A 45 14.87 -8.77 -1.63
CA LEU A 45 16.01 -9.29 -2.39
C LEU A 45 17.15 -8.25 -2.48
N ALA A 46 16.81 -6.99 -2.74
CA ALA A 46 17.79 -5.90 -2.76
C ALA A 46 18.38 -5.62 -1.38
N PHE A 47 17.57 -5.66 -0.31
CA PHE A 47 18.04 -5.51 1.06
C PHE A 47 19.05 -6.59 1.46
N LEU A 48 18.73 -7.87 1.17
CA LEU A 48 19.63 -8.99 1.44
C LEU A 48 20.91 -8.92 0.61
N ALA A 49 20.82 -8.48 -0.65
CA ALA A 49 21.98 -8.28 -1.51
C ALA A 49 22.91 -7.15 -1.03
N ALA A 50 22.35 -6.13 -0.37
CA ALA A 50 23.11 -5.01 0.20
C ALA A 50 23.92 -5.41 1.46
N ARG A 51 23.82 -6.66 1.94
CA ARG A 51 24.48 -7.16 3.16
C ARG A 51 24.25 -6.27 4.38
N PHE A 52 23.08 -5.62 4.45
CA PHE A 52 22.78 -4.74 5.56
C PHE A 52 22.63 -5.59 6.84
N ASP A 53 23.43 -5.24 7.85
CA ASP A 53 23.38 -5.82 9.18
C ASP A 53 22.11 -5.31 9.87
N GLU A 54 21.26 -6.21 10.35
CA GLU A 54 20.02 -5.84 11.03
C GLU A 54 20.38 -4.95 12.24
N ARG A 55 20.07 -3.65 12.13
CA ARG A 55 20.31 -2.68 13.21
C ARG A 55 19.12 -2.71 14.16
N SER A 56 18.63 -1.54 14.58
CA SER A 56 17.33 -1.44 15.23
C SER A 56 16.20 -1.70 14.23
N GLU A 57 15.08 -2.22 14.72
CA GLU A 57 13.85 -2.42 13.95
C GLU A 57 13.42 -1.16 13.17
N THR A 58 13.54 0.01 13.79
CA THR A 58 13.25 1.31 13.17
C THR A 58 14.16 1.65 11.99
N ALA A 59 15.47 1.39 12.13
CA ALA A 59 16.44 1.64 11.07
C ALA A 59 16.24 0.66 9.90
N THR A 60 15.92 -0.59 10.21
CA THR A 60 15.61 -1.62 9.21
C THR A 60 14.33 -1.26 8.42
N SER A 61 13.24 -0.88 9.11
CA SER A 61 11.99 -0.45 8.45
C SER A 61 12.21 0.77 7.54
N ALA A 62 12.93 1.79 8.03
CA ALA A 62 13.26 2.97 7.22
C ALA A 62 14.05 2.61 5.96
N PHE A 63 15.07 1.74 6.09
CA PHE A 63 15.90 1.36 4.95
C PHE A 63 15.13 0.53 3.92
N LEU A 64 14.26 -0.39 4.36
CA LEU A 64 13.37 -1.12 3.47
C LEU A 64 12.44 -0.18 2.69
N ARG A 65 11.90 0.86 3.33
CA ARG A 65 11.04 1.86 2.68
C ARG A 65 11.80 2.69 1.64
N THR A 66 13.06 3.07 1.92
CA THR A 66 13.95 3.71 0.93
C THR A 66 14.13 2.83 -0.31
N ILE A 67 14.43 1.54 -0.13
CA ILE A 67 14.60 0.59 -1.25
C ILE A 67 13.28 0.47 -2.04
N ALA A 68 12.15 0.26 -1.35
CA ALA A 68 10.85 0.08 -1.97
C ALA A 68 10.44 1.30 -2.81
N ARG A 69 10.67 2.52 -2.32
CA ARG A 69 10.40 3.77 -3.06
C ARG A 69 11.25 3.86 -4.32
N HIS A 70 12.54 3.58 -4.24
CA HIS A 70 13.42 3.60 -5.41
C HIS A 70 12.95 2.61 -6.50
N LEU A 71 12.59 1.38 -6.11
CA LEU A 71 12.08 0.37 -7.04
C LEU A 71 10.74 0.79 -7.66
N PHE A 72 9.84 1.36 -6.85
CA PHE A 72 8.56 1.88 -7.32
C PHE A 72 8.74 3.00 -8.37
N LEU A 73 9.54 4.03 -8.07
CA LEU A 73 9.76 5.14 -8.98
C LEU A 73 10.39 4.69 -10.30
N LYS A 74 11.39 3.80 -10.23
CA LYS A 74 12.03 3.19 -11.40
C LYS A 74 11.03 2.40 -12.25
N THR A 75 10.12 1.66 -11.61
CA THR A 75 9.07 0.90 -12.29
C THR A 75 8.08 1.83 -12.99
N MET A 76 7.68 2.93 -12.36
CA MET A 76 6.77 3.91 -12.95
C MET A 76 7.39 4.67 -14.13
N GLU A 77 8.67 5.01 -14.03
CA GLU A 77 9.43 5.58 -15.14
C GLU A 77 9.46 4.62 -16.34
N ARG A 78 9.74 3.33 -16.12
CA ARG A 78 9.75 2.30 -17.16
C ARG A 78 8.39 2.11 -17.83
N GLU A 79 7.30 2.19 -17.06
CA GLU A 79 5.93 2.08 -17.60
C GLU A 79 5.42 3.37 -18.26
N ARG A 80 6.22 4.44 -18.32
CA ARG A 80 5.80 5.79 -18.75
C ARG A 80 4.54 6.27 -18.02
N ARG A 81 4.34 5.82 -16.79
CA ARG A 81 3.25 6.27 -15.94
C ARG A 81 3.79 7.38 -15.05
N ALA A 82 3.10 8.52 -15.03
CA ALA A 82 3.41 9.54 -14.03
C ALA A 82 3.00 8.97 -12.66
N PRO A 83 3.94 8.73 -11.72
CA PRO A 83 3.56 8.41 -10.36
C PRO A 83 2.79 9.58 -9.77
N VAL A 84 1.90 9.30 -8.81
CA VAL A 84 1.41 10.37 -7.92
C VAL A 84 2.61 10.76 -7.07
N LEU A 85 3.31 11.82 -7.47
CA LEU A 85 4.47 12.32 -6.75
C LEU A 85 3.98 12.93 -5.44
N MET A 86 4.03 12.15 -4.37
CA MET A 86 4.03 12.70 -3.02
C MET A 86 5.44 13.19 -2.71
N ASP A 87 5.52 14.36 -2.07
CA ASP A 87 6.75 14.87 -1.48
C ASP A 87 7.35 13.79 -0.56
N GLU A 88 8.63 13.51 -0.74
CA GLU A 88 9.29 12.35 -0.14
C GLU A 88 9.31 12.44 1.38
N ASP A 89 9.75 13.59 1.89
CA ASP A 89 9.86 13.84 3.32
C ASP A 89 8.47 13.90 3.97
N ALA A 90 7.48 14.47 3.29
CA ALA A 90 6.10 14.49 3.79
C ALA A 90 5.46 13.08 3.80
N ALA A 91 5.67 12.27 2.77
CA ALA A 91 5.15 10.91 2.68
C ALA A 91 5.80 10.00 3.73
N GLU A 92 7.11 10.14 3.92
CA GLU A 92 7.87 9.44 4.94
C GLU A 92 7.44 9.85 6.35
N ALA A 93 7.32 11.15 6.64
CA ALA A 93 6.88 11.64 7.94
C ALA A 93 5.44 11.18 8.28
N ALA A 94 4.52 11.27 7.32
CA ALA A 94 3.14 10.82 7.50
C ALA A 94 3.06 9.29 7.71
N TRP A 95 3.90 8.52 7.02
CA TRP A 95 3.96 7.08 7.23
C TRP A 95 4.57 6.73 8.58
N VAL A 96 5.64 7.41 9.01
CA VAL A 96 6.25 7.19 10.34
C VAL A 96 5.27 7.55 11.45
N GLU A 97 4.47 8.61 11.29
CA GLU A 97 3.40 8.95 12.23
C GLU A 97 2.31 7.86 12.28
N PHE A 98 1.92 7.33 11.13
CA PHE A 98 0.98 6.20 11.02
C PHE A 98 1.53 4.88 11.57
N GLU A 99 2.82 4.59 11.37
CA GLU A 99 3.51 3.39 11.87
C GLU A 99 3.71 3.43 13.39
N ARG A 100 3.76 4.63 13.99
CA ARG A 100 3.82 4.83 15.46
C ARG A 100 2.49 4.53 16.16
N ASP A 101 1.37 4.52 15.43
CA ASP A 101 0.14 3.86 15.86
C ASP A 101 0.40 2.33 15.89
N ASP A 102 -0.59 1.46 16.08
CA ASP A 102 -0.39 0.00 16.10
C ASP A 102 0.03 -0.64 14.75
N GLY A 103 0.89 0.04 13.98
CA GLY A 103 1.31 -0.30 12.62
C GLY A 103 0.17 -0.12 11.60
N GLY A 104 -0.88 0.61 11.97
CA GLY A 104 -2.12 0.69 11.20
C GLY A 104 -2.97 -0.58 11.28
N THR A 105 -2.70 -1.48 12.23
CA THR A 105 -3.46 -2.73 12.42
C THR A 105 -4.91 -2.43 12.78
N SER A 106 -5.13 -1.50 13.72
CA SER A 106 -6.44 -0.98 14.12
C SER A 106 -7.13 -0.33 12.92
N TYR A 107 -6.40 0.48 12.15
CA TYR A 107 -6.92 1.13 10.95
C TYR A 107 -7.36 0.10 9.90
N LEU A 108 -6.56 -0.93 9.66
CA LEU A 108 -6.88 -2.02 8.74
C LEU A 108 -8.07 -2.85 9.23
N ALA A 109 -8.16 -3.14 10.52
CA ALA A 109 -9.29 -3.82 11.12
C ALA A 109 -10.58 -3.00 10.98
N ALA A 110 -10.55 -1.72 11.37
CA ALA A 110 -11.66 -0.78 11.20
C ALA A 110 -12.07 -0.64 9.73
N MET A 111 -11.10 -0.55 8.81
CA MET A 111 -11.38 -0.48 7.37
C MET A 111 -12.08 -1.76 6.86
N ARG A 112 -11.64 -2.95 7.29
CA ARG A 112 -12.29 -4.23 6.93
C ARG A 112 -13.73 -4.26 7.41
N ASP A 113 -13.98 -3.86 8.66
CA ASP A 113 -15.34 -3.80 9.23
C ASP A 113 -16.22 -2.78 8.50
N CYS A 114 -15.68 -1.61 8.19
CA CYS A 114 -16.39 -0.55 7.48
C CYS A 114 -16.70 -0.93 6.02
N LEU A 115 -15.78 -1.62 5.34
CA LEU A 115 -16.02 -2.18 4.01
C LEU A 115 -17.14 -3.24 4.05
N ALA A 116 -17.17 -4.10 5.08
CA ALA A 116 -18.24 -5.09 5.24
C ALA A 116 -19.62 -4.46 5.52
N ARG A 117 -19.65 -3.24 6.06
CA ARG A 117 -20.88 -2.45 6.27
C ARG A 117 -21.35 -1.71 5.02
N LEU A 118 -20.47 -1.45 4.05
CA LEU A 118 -20.84 -0.79 2.81
C LEU A 118 -21.75 -1.70 1.97
N ARG A 119 -22.84 -1.17 1.40
CA ARG A 119 -23.85 -1.96 0.66
C ARG A 119 -24.17 -1.36 -0.70
N GLY A 120 -24.75 -2.19 -1.57
CA GLY A 120 -25.27 -1.80 -2.88
C GLY A 120 -24.21 -1.17 -3.79
N ARG A 121 -24.62 -0.16 -4.56
CA ARG A 121 -23.77 0.51 -5.56
C ARG A 121 -22.50 1.13 -4.96
N ALA A 122 -22.50 1.51 -3.68
CA ALA A 122 -21.32 2.06 -3.03
C ALA A 122 -20.22 1.00 -2.83
N LEU A 123 -20.58 -0.21 -2.41
CA LEU A 123 -19.62 -1.32 -2.31
C LEU A 123 -19.14 -1.75 -3.70
N GLU A 124 -20.08 -1.89 -4.64
CA GLU A 124 -19.77 -2.35 -5.99
C GLU A 124 -18.79 -1.41 -6.71
N VAL A 125 -19.01 -0.09 -6.65
CA VAL A 125 -18.09 0.88 -7.27
C VAL A 125 -16.70 0.85 -6.64
N VAL A 126 -16.60 0.58 -5.34
CA VAL A 126 -15.33 0.49 -4.62
C VAL A 126 -14.57 -0.76 -5.05
N LEU A 127 -15.24 -1.92 -5.10
CA LEU A 127 -14.62 -3.17 -5.55
C LEU A 127 -14.14 -3.06 -7.01
N LEU A 128 -15.00 -2.59 -7.92
CA LEU A 128 -14.60 -2.43 -9.33
C LEU A 128 -13.40 -1.48 -9.49
N ARG A 129 -13.30 -0.44 -8.64
CA ARG A 129 -12.20 0.52 -8.72
C ARG A 129 -10.90 0.00 -8.11
N TYR A 130 -10.97 -0.60 -6.92
CA TYR A 130 -9.79 -0.89 -6.10
C TYR A 130 -9.38 -2.35 -6.12
N LYS A 131 -10.34 -3.28 -6.24
CA LYS A 131 -10.07 -4.71 -6.39
C LYS A 131 -9.80 -5.06 -7.85
N ASP A 132 -10.66 -4.58 -8.76
CA ASP A 132 -10.59 -4.95 -10.18
C ASP A 132 -9.77 -3.94 -11.01
N GLY A 133 -9.37 -2.81 -10.41
CA GLY A 133 -8.51 -1.81 -11.04
C GLY A 133 -9.15 -1.04 -12.20
N LEU A 134 -10.48 -1.11 -12.37
CA LEU A 134 -11.16 -0.53 -13.54
C LEU A 134 -11.09 1.00 -13.55
N ARG A 135 -11.07 1.56 -14.76
CA ARG A 135 -11.21 3.01 -15.00
C ARG A 135 -12.67 3.43 -14.84
N ARG A 136 -12.91 4.71 -14.52
CA ARG A 136 -14.27 5.22 -14.27
C ARG A 136 -15.24 5.01 -15.44
N THR A 137 -14.75 5.10 -16.67
CA THR A 137 -15.53 4.83 -17.89
C THR A 137 -16.05 3.39 -17.93
N ALA A 138 -15.16 2.40 -17.77
CA ALA A 138 -15.52 0.98 -17.73
C ALA A 138 -16.44 0.63 -16.55
N ILE A 139 -16.24 1.28 -15.39
CA ILE A 139 -17.16 1.15 -14.25
C ILE A 139 -18.54 1.71 -14.61
N GLY A 140 -18.58 2.84 -15.32
CA GLY A 140 -19.82 3.48 -15.76
C GLY A 140 -20.63 2.58 -16.69
N GLU A 141 -19.97 1.97 -17.68
CA GLU A 141 -20.57 0.98 -18.58
C GLU A 141 -21.18 -0.20 -17.80
N ARG A 142 -20.44 -0.71 -16.79
CA ARG A 142 -20.89 -1.86 -16.00
C ARG A 142 -22.04 -1.55 -15.05
N LEU A 143 -22.08 -0.33 -14.48
CA LEU A 143 -23.09 0.09 -13.51
C LEU A 143 -24.26 0.87 -14.12
N GLY A 144 -24.23 1.14 -15.43
CA GLY A 144 -25.21 1.99 -16.11
C GLY A 144 -25.15 3.46 -15.64
N LEU A 145 -23.95 3.98 -15.39
CA LEU A 145 -23.71 5.33 -14.90
C LEU A 145 -22.81 6.11 -15.87
N SER A 146 -22.97 7.44 -15.90
CA SER A 146 -21.97 8.30 -16.55
C SER A 146 -20.66 8.28 -15.77
N GLU A 147 -19.55 8.63 -16.43
CA GLU A 147 -18.25 8.76 -15.77
C GLU A 147 -18.29 9.75 -14.59
N SER A 148 -19.04 10.86 -14.74
CA SER A 148 -19.29 11.83 -13.67
C SER A 148 -20.11 11.24 -12.53
N GLY A 149 -21.10 10.40 -12.82
CA GLY A 149 -21.87 9.65 -11.83
C GLY A 149 -21.00 8.66 -11.03
N VAL A 150 -20.09 7.95 -11.70
CA VAL A 150 -19.10 7.08 -11.04
C VAL A 150 -18.18 7.89 -10.12
N LYS A 151 -17.68 9.05 -10.59
CA LYS A 151 -16.86 9.95 -9.76
C LYS A 151 -17.61 10.38 -8.51
N ALA A 152 -18.86 10.82 -8.63
CA ALA A 152 -19.68 11.25 -7.51
C ALA A 152 -19.96 10.10 -6.52
N LEU A 153 -20.23 8.90 -7.04
CA LEU A 153 -20.47 7.72 -6.22
C LEU A 153 -19.22 7.29 -5.44
N LEU A 154 -18.04 7.32 -6.07
CA LEU A 154 -16.77 7.04 -5.40
C LEU A 154 -16.45 8.06 -4.31
N ILE A 155 -16.73 9.35 -4.54
CA ILE A 155 -16.52 10.39 -3.51
C ILE A 155 -17.37 10.09 -2.27
N ARG A 156 -18.67 9.82 -2.46
CA ARG A 156 -19.57 9.47 -1.35
C ARG A 156 -19.17 8.19 -0.64
N ALA A 157 -18.79 7.14 -1.37
CA ALA A 157 -18.35 5.88 -0.79
C ALA A 157 -17.09 6.06 0.07
N ARG A 158 -16.11 6.83 -0.40
CA ARG A 158 -14.88 7.15 0.36
C ARG A 158 -15.16 7.98 1.61
N ALA A 159 -16.06 8.96 1.51
CA ALA A 159 -16.46 9.76 2.67
C ALA A 159 -17.12 8.88 3.75
N ALA A 160 -18.04 7.99 3.35
CA ALA A 160 -18.69 7.07 4.29
C ALA A 160 -17.70 6.08 4.94
N LEU A 161 -16.73 5.58 4.18
CA LEU A 161 -15.67 4.71 4.71
C LEU A 161 -14.78 5.46 5.71
N ARG A 162 -14.35 6.68 5.37
CA ARG A 162 -13.57 7.54 6.26
C ARG A 162 -14.28 7.78 7.58
N GLU A 163 -15.52 8.25 7.54
CA GLU A 163 -16.32 8.56 8.74
C GLU A 163 -16.60 7.31 9.58
N CYS A 164 -16.74 6.14 8.94
CA CYS A 164 -16.87 4.87 9.65
C CYS A 164 -15.58 4.48 10.39
N VAL A 165 -14.43 4.61 9.72
CA VAL A 165 -13.12 4.26 10.31
C VAL A 165 -12.76 5.23 11.42
N GLU A 166 -12.91 6.53 11.22
CA GLU A 166 -12.66 7.56 12.24
C GLU A 166 -13.49 7.31 13.50
N ARG A 167 -14.75 6.83 13.37
CA ARG A 167 -15.58 6.42 14.52
C ARG A 167 -15.19 5.09 15.15
N GLY A 168 -14.58 4.19 14.39
CA GLY A 168 -14.14 2.89 14.91
C GLY A 168 -12.81 2.97 15.67
N LEU A 169 -12.05 4.05 15.45
CA LEU A 169 -10.77 4.33 16.11
C LEU A 169 -10.89 5.32 17.27
N ALA A 170 -12.03 6.01 17.41
CA ALA A 170 -12.35 6.90 18.52
C ALA A 170 -12.94 6.13 19.71
#